data_AF-T0YJ52-F1
#
_entry.id   AF-T0YJ52-F1
#
_cell.length_a   1.000
_cell.length_b   1.000
_cell.length_c   1.000
_cell.angle_alpha   90.00
_cell.angle_beta   90.00
_cell.angle_gamma   90.00
#
_symmetry.space_group_name_H-M   'P 1'
#
loop_
_entity.id
_entity.type
_entity.pdbx_description
1 polymer ?
#
loop_
_entity_poly.entity_id
_entity_poly.type
_entity_poly.pdbx_seq_one_letter_code
_entity_poly.pdbx_strand_id
1 'polypeptide(L)'
;FSHPGGVGSHCTPETPGSINRGGRLGYSLSHAYGAAFDNPDLLVVAVIGDGEAETGPLATSWHSNKFLNPAKDGAVLPVLHLNGYKIANPTLLARIPEDELKKLFEGYGYTPHFVDGSDPLPMHRLMARTMEKCLAEIRAIQKKARSSGRPERGRWPMIVLRTPKGWTAPKEVDGHRIEGSFRA
;
A
#
# COMPACT_ATOMS: atom_id res chain seq x y z
N PHE A 1 -22.23 -7.87 11.50
CA PHE A 1 -21.12 -6.89 11.41
C PHE A 1 -21.62 -5.55 11.94
N SER A 2 -20.86 -4.88 12.80
CA SER A 2 -21.22 -3.57 13.38
C SER A 2 -22.61 -3.52 14.03
N HIS A 3 -22.90 -4.49 14.90
CA HIS A 3 -24.19 -4.63 15.60
C HIS A 3 -23.95 -4.82 17.11
N PRO A 4 -24.85 -4.36 18.00
CA PRO A 4 -24.72 -4.58 19.44
C PRO A 4 -24.45 -6.05 19.80
N GLY A 5 -23.42 -6.29 20.60
CA GLY A 5 -22.99 -7.65 20.99
C GLY A 5 -22.28 -8.47 19.89
N GLY A 6 -22.08 -7.91 18.71
CA GLY A 6 -21.37 -8.56 17.60
C GLY A 6 -19.93 -8.09 17.40
N VAL A 7 -19.39 -8.34 16.20
CA VAL A 7 -18.03 -7.92 15.80
C VAL A 7 -17.97 -6.46 15.34
N GLY A 8 -16.80 -5.83 15.53
CA GLY A 8 -16.54 -4.44 15.15
C GLY A 8 -16.54 -4.17 13.64
N SER A 9 -16.43 -2.88 13.28
CA SER A 9 -16.42 -2.40 11.89
C SER A 9 -15.04 -2.38 11.22
N HIS A 10 -13.98 -2.49 12.02
CA HIS A 10 -12.59 -2.42 11.57
C HIS A 10 -11.97 -3.82 11.51
N CYS A 11 -10.71 -3.92 11.09
CA CYS A 11 -9.90 -5.13 11.22
C CYS A 11 -9.47 -5.36 12.68
N THR A 12 -10.44 -5.47 13.58
CA THR A 12 -10.22 -5.56 15.02
C THR A 12 -9.42 -6.81 15.42
N PRO A 13 -8.85 -6.86 16.64
CA PRO A 13 -8.03 -8.01 17.07
C PRO A 13 -8.76 -9.36 17.04
N GLU A 14 -10.10 -9.38 17.14
CA GLU A 14 -10.88 -10.60 16.98
C GLU A 14 -10.91 -11.16 15.54
N THR A 15 -10.44 -10.38 14.54
CA THR A 15 -10.36 -10.81 13.14
C THR A 15 -9.10 -11.64 12.92
N PRO A 16 -9.22 -12.93 12.54
CA PRO A 16 -8.05 -13.78 12.27
C PRO A 16 -7.13 -13.18 11.21
N GLY A 17 -5.83 -13.15 11.51
CA GLY A 17 -4.81 -12.54 10.64
C GLY A 17 -4.61 -11.03 10.85
N SER A 18 -5.42 -10.36 11.67
CA SER A 18 -5.21 -8.96 11.99
C SER A 18 -4.10 -8.77 13.03
N ILE A 19 -3.08 -8.01 12.64
CA ILE A 19 -2.07 -7.44 13.55
C ILE A 19 -2.11 -5.90 13.53
N ASN A 20 -3.04 -5.32 12.77
CA ASN A 20 -3.22 -3.89 12.62
C ASN A 20 -4.69 -3.56 12.40
N ARG A 21 -5.29 -2.85 13.37
CA ARG A 21 -6.72 -2.47 13.31
C ARG A 21 -7.02 -1.43 12.22
N GLY A 22 -6.10 -0.50 11.97
CA GLY A 22 -6.31 0.61 11.03
C GLY A 22 -7.35 1.65 11.45
N GLY A 23 -7.80 1.66 12.71
CA GLY A 23 -8.80 2.65 13.18
C GLY A 23 -8.23 4.06 13.35
N ARG A 24 -7.07 4.18 14.02
CA ARG A 24 -6.26 5.39 13.96
C ARG A 24 -5.25 5.22 12.82
N LEU A 25 -5.45 6.03 11.78
CA LEU A 25 -4.64 6.05 10.57
C LEU A 25 -3.20 6.52 10.85
N GLY A 26 -2.24 6.00 10.08
CA GLY A 26 -0.87 6.50 10.02
C GLY A 26 0.23 5.47 10.33
N TYR A 27 -0.14 4.28 10.78
CA TYR A 27 0.82 3.28 11.31
C TYR A 27 0.96 2.04 10.43
N SER A 28 0.32 2.00 9.26
CA SER A 28 0.35 0.85 8.35
C SER A 28 1.78 0.43 8.00
N LEU A 29 2.62 1.36 7.55
CA LEU A 29 4.00 1.07 7.19
C LEU A 29 4.92 0.82 8.39
N SER A 30 4.80 1.57 9.49
CA SER A 30 5.65 1.34 10.67
C SER A 30 5.44 -0.06 11.26
N HIS A 31 4.19 -0.52 11.34
CA HIS A 31 3.88 -1.90 11.73
C HIS A 31 4.40 -2.92 10.71
N ALA A 32 4.27 -2.65 9.41
CA ALA A 32 4.74 -3.57 8.38
C ALA A 32 6.26 -3.78 8.42
N TYR A 33 7.04 -2.70 8.57
CA TYR A 33 8.50 -2.80 8.73
C TYR A 33 8.88 -3.47 10.04
N GLY A 34 8.19 -3.14 11.14
CA GLY A 34 8.41 -3.81 12.43
C GLY A 34 8.21 -5.32 12.35
N ALA A 35 7.19 -5.79 11.62
CA ALA A 35 6.95 -7.21 11.41
C ALA A 35 8.00 -7.90 10.53
N ALA A 36 8.55 -7.18 9.53
CA ALA A 36 9.55 -7.72 8.62
C ALA A 36 10.97 -7.78 9.24
N PHE A 37 11.28 -6.95 10.24
CA PHE A 37 12.59 -6.96 10.88
C PHE A 37 12.89 -8.31 11.55
N ASP A 38 14.12 -8.78 11.37
CA ASP A 38 14.63 -10.08 11.83
C ASP A 38 13.76 -11.28 11.44
N ASN A 39 12.95 -11.13 10.37
CA ASN A 39 12.07 -12.17 9.86
C ASN A 39 12.33 -12.39 8.35
N PRO A 40 13.45 -13.05 7.98
CA PRO A 40 14.01 -13.02 6.63
C PRO A 40 13.10 -13.60 5.53
N ASP A 41 12.18 -14.48 5.89
CA ASP A 41 11.30 -15.16 4.93
C ASP A 41 9.91 -14.51 4.87
N LEU A 42 9.63 -13.51 5.72
CA LEU A 42 8.36 -12.82 5.73
C LEU A 42 8.30 -11.74 4.65
N LEU A 43 7.24 -11.79 3.84
CA LEU A 43 6.79 -10.68 3.01
C LEU A 43 5.54 -10.06 3.64
N VAL A 44 5.60 -8.76 3.92
CA VAL A 44 4.46 -7.99 4.38
C VAL A 44 3.92 -7.13 3.25
N VAL A 45 2.69 -7.40 2.81
CA VAL A 45 1.98 -6.54 1.86
C VAL A 45 1.20 -5.50 2.66
N ALA A 46 1.64 -4.23 2.61
CA ALA A 46 1.05 -3.15 3.39
C ALA A 46 0.16 -2.29 2.49
N VAL A 47 -1.16 -2.37 2.66
CA VAL A 47 -2.11 -1.51 1.93
C VAL A 47 -2.27 -0.20 2.69
N ILE A 48 -2.05 0.91 1.98
CA ILE A 48 -1.98 2.26 2.54
C ILE A 48 -3.06 3.11 1.89
N GLY A 49 -3.96 3.68 2.69
CA GLY A 49 -4.94 4.64 2.16
C GLY A 49 -4.24 5.91 1.68
N ASP A 50 -4.63 6.44 0.52
CA ASP A 50 -4.16 7.75 0.07
C ASP A 50 -4.55 8.91 1.01
N GLY A 51 -5.68 8.81 1.71
CA GLY A 51 -6.01 9.70 2.83
C GLY A 51 -5.17 9.46 4.08
N GLU A 52 -4.77 8.21 4.34
CA GLU A 52 -3.81 7.88 5.42
C GLU A 52 -2.47 8.56 5.14
N ALA A 53 -2.04 8.59 3.87
CA ALA A 53 -0.74 9.08 3.42
C ALA A 53 -0.48 10.56 3.70
N GLU A 54 -1.53 11.33 4.00
CA GLU A 54 -1.44 12.72 4.42
C GLU A 54 -1.09 12.87 5.91
N THR A 55 -1.11 11.78 6.69
CA THR A 55 -0.74 11.82 8.10
C THR A 55 0.78 11.90 8.26
N GLY A 56 1.25 12.67 9.25
CA GLY A 56 2.67 12.79 9.58
C GLY A 56 3.37 11.44 9.85
N PRO A 57 2.79 10.53 10.68
CA PRO A 57 3.35 9.20 10.91
C PRO A 57 3.56 8.40 9.63
N LEU A 58 2.59 8.40 8.71
CA LEU A 58 2.74 7.65 7.46
C LEU A 58 3.76 8.30 6.52
N ALA A 59 3.72 9.63 6.38
CA ALA A 59 4.66 10.36 5.54
C ALA A 59 6.14 10.07 5.91
N THR A 60 6.46 10.01 7.21
CA THR A 60 7.83 9.69 7.64
C THR A 60 8.15 8.19 7.53
N SER A 61 7.17 7.31 7.70
CA SER A 61 7.41 5.85 7.67
C SER A 61 7.84 5.30 6.32
N TRP A 62 7.68 6.04 5.21
CA TRP A 62 8.29 5.69 3.92
C TRP A 62 9.82 5.59 3.98
N HIS A 63 10.46 6.22 4.96
CA HIS A 63 11.90 6.12 5.21
C HIS A 63 12.33 4.82 5.89
N SER A 64 11.41 3.96 6.33
CA SER A 64 11.76 2.71 7.01
C SER A 64 12.60 1.75 6.13
N ASN A 65 12.50 1.85 4.80
CA ASN A 65 13.36 1.10 3.86
C ASN A 65 14.86 1.43 3.97
N LYS A 66 15.26 2.52 4.62
CA LYS A 66 16.69 2.85 4.85
C LYS A 66 17.27 2.03 6.01
N PHE A 67 16.43 1.50 6.89
CA PHE A 67 16.84 0.74 8.07
C PHE A 67 16.73 -0.77 7.85
N LEU A 68 15.96 -1.21 6.86
CA LEU A 68 15.82 -2.61 6.49
C LEU A 68 17.08 -3.14 5.83
N ASN A 69 17.63 -4.23 6.39
CA ASN A 69 18.77 -4.95 5.86
C ASN A 69 18.30 -6.23 5.15
N PRO A 70 18.33 -6.28 3.79
CA PRO A 70 17.85 -7.42 3.02
C PRO A 70 18.62 -8.74 3.27
N ALA A 71 19.78 -8.68 3.93
CA ALA A 71 20.54 -9.88 4.29
C ALA A 71 19.93 -10.63 5.48
N LYS A 72 19.21 -9.96 6.38
CA LYS A 72 18.69 -10.54 7.63
C LYS A 72 17.19 -10.33 7.86
N ASP A 73 16.63 -9.27 7.27
CA ASP A 73 15.23 -8.91 7.43
C ASP A 73 14.40 -9.46 6.26
N GLY A 74 13.09 -9.48 6.45
CA GLY A 74 12.10 -9.80 5.43
C GLY A 74 11.97 -8.67 4.40
N ALA A 75 10.79 -8.53 3.82
CA ALA A 75 10.49 -7.47 2.88
C ALA A 75 9.11 -6.87 3.14
N VAL A 76 8.96 -5.59 2.81
CA VAL A 76 7.68 -4.90 2.78
C VAL A 76 7.38 -4.53 1.34
N LEU A 77 6.18 -4.87 0.87
CA LEU A 77 5.62 -4.40 -0.40
C LEU A 77 4.50 -3.39 -0.09
N PRO A 78 4.79 -2.08 -0.15
CA PRO A 78 3.76 -1.06 -0.01
C PRO A 78 2.82 -1.07 -1.21
N VAL A 79 1.53 -0.99 -0.96
CA VAL A 79 0.47 -0.76 -1.95
C VAL A 79 -0.26 0.51 -1.57
N LEU A 80 0.06 1.61 -2.26
CA LEU A 80 -0.70 2.85 -2.12
C LEU A 80 -2.06 2.66 -2.81
N HIS A 81 -3.12 2.58 -2.02
CA HIS A 81 -4.50 2.53 -2.48
C HIS A 81 -4.95 3.96 -2.83
N LEU A 82 -4.68 4.35 -4.07
CA LEU A 82 -4.92 5.68 -4.61
C LEU A 82 -6.33 5.77 -5.21
N ASN A 83 -7.34 5.69 -4.33
CA ASN A 83 -8.74 5.68 -4.77
C ASN A 83 -9.35 7.06 -5.03
N GLY A 84 -8.58 8.11 -4.72
CA GLY A 84 -8.87 9.49 -5.08
C GLY A 84 -9.50 10.31 -3.96
N TYR A 85 -9.98 9.69 -2.88
CA TYR A 85 -10.80 10.36 -1.88
C TYR A 85 -10.63 9.83 -0.46
N LYS A 86 -10.74 10.75 0.49
CA LYS A 86 -10.96 10.46 1.91
C LYS A 86 -12.46 10.62 2.25
N ILE A 87 -12.81 10.97 3.49
CA ILE A 87 -14.22 10.99 3.94
C ILE A 87 -15.07 11.98 3.11
N ALA A 88 -14.61 13.22 2.97
CA ALA A 88 -15.38 14.29 2.31
C ALA A 88 -14.52 15.17 1.39
N ASN A 89 -13.35 14.68 0.99
CA ASN A 89 -12.38 15.44 0.21
C ASN A 89 -11.62 14.53 -0.75
N PRO A 90 -11.07 15.08 -1.84
CA PRO A 90 -10.02 14.40 -2.56
C PRO A 90 -8.75 14.25 -1.71
N THR A 91 -7.86 13.36 -2.15
CA THR A 91 -6.56 13.14 -1.51
C THR A 91 -5.46 13.86 -2.26
N LEU A 92 -4.45 14.36 -1.55
CA LEU A 92 -3.37 15.16 -2.11
C LEU A 92 -2.60 14.39 -3.19
N LEU A 93 -2.18 13.16 -2.86
CA LEU A 93 -1.41 12.32 -3.79
C LEU A 93 -2.21 11.89 -5.02
N ALA A 94 -3.54 11.90 -4.97
CA ALA A 94 -4.37 11.58 -6.14
C ALA A 94 -4.58 12.77 -7.08
N ARG A 95 -4.16 13.98 -6.69
CA ARG A 95 -4.37 15.22 -7.46
C ARG A 95 -3.09 15.84 -7.99
N ILE A 96 -1.93 15.40 -7.52
CA ILE A 96 -0.65 15.78 -8.13
C ILE A 96 -0.44 15.04 -9.46
N PRO A 97 0.35 15.59 -10.38
CA PRO A 97 0.78 14.90 -11.59
C PRO A 97 1.44 13.54 -11.29
N GLU A 98 1.27 12.58 -12.20
CA GLU A 98 1.85 11.25 -12.04
C GLU A 98 3.39 11.27 -11.99
N ASP A 99 4.03 12.19 -12.72
CA ASP A 99 5.48 12.32 -12.70
C ASP A 99 5.99 12.87 -11.36
N GLU A 100 5.24 13.76 -10.70
CA GLU A 100 5.54 14.21 -9.33
C GLU A 100 5.39 13.05 -8.34
N LEU A 101 4.31 12.28 -8.43
CA LEU A 101 4.08 11.11 -7.59
C LEU A 101 5.19 10.06 -7.75
N LYS A 102 5.60 9.82 -9.00
CA LYS A 102 6.73 8.93 -9.33
C LYS A 102 8.03 9.44 -8.72
N LYS A 103 8.37 10.72 -8.92
CA LYS A 103 9.58 11.35 -8.36
C LYS A 103 9.60 11.30 -6.83
N LEU A 104 8.44 11.48 -6.17
CA LEU A 104 8.32 11.38 -4.72
C LEU A 104 8.74 9.99 -4.22
N PHE A 105 8.17 8.92 -4.78
CA PHE A 105 8.49 7.56 -4.35
C PHE A 105 9.89 7.10 -4.78
N GLU A 106 10.35 7.54 -5.96
CA GLU A 106 11.74 7.34 -6.37
C GLU A 106 12.73 8.06 -5.43
N GLY A 107 12.37 9.25 -4.94
CA GLY A 107 13.10 10.01 -3.93
C GLY A 107 13.10 9.31 -2.57
N TYR A 108 11.99 8.66 -2.21
CA TYR A 108 11.94 7.75 -1.06
C TYR A 108 12.70 6.43 -1.29
N GLY A 109 13.29 6.20 -2.46
CA GLY A 109 14.07 5.00 -2.73
C GLY A 109 13.24 3.75 -3.02
N TYR A 110 12.02 3.94 -3.52
CA TYR A 110 11.19 2.87 -4.09
C TYR A 110 11.25 2.88 -5.61
N THR A 111 10.78 1.79 -6.22
CA THR A 111 10.47 1.66 -7.64
C THR A 111 8.95 1.54 -7.77
N PRO A 112 8.24 2.62 -8.16
CA PRO A 112 6.79 2.60 -8.27
C PRO A 112 6.33 1.83 -9.52
N HIS A 113 5.42 0.87 -9.32
CA HIS A 113 4.69 0.18 -10.39
C HIS A 113 3.22 0.60 -10.34
N PHE A 114 2.71 1.16 -11.43
CA PHE A 114 1.33 1.64 -11.51
C PHE A 114 0.39 0.53 -11.97
N VAL A 115 -0.72 0.35 -11.24
CA VAL A 115 -1.85 -0.50 -11.60
C VAL A 115 -3.07 0.41 -11.63
N ASP A 116 -3.49 0.78 -12.83
CA ASP A 116 -4.52 1.80 -13.07
C ASP A 116 -5.63 1.26 -13.96
N GLY A 117 -6.87 1.46 -13.55
CA GLY A 117 -8.05 1.11 -14.33
C GLY A 117 -9.30 0.89 -13.49
N SER A 118 -10.39 0.57 -14.18
CA SER A 118 -11.71 0.32 -13.59
C SER A 118 -12.45 -0.88 -14.18
N ASP A 119 -11.91 -1.54 -15.21
CA ASP A 119 -12.47 -2.79 -15.73
C ASP A 119 -11.88 -3.98 -14.95
N PRO A 120 -12.69 -4.78 -14.22
CA PRO A 120 -12.18 -5.86 -13.37
C PRO A 120 -11.31 -6.88 -14.10
N LEU A 121 -11.69 -7.33 -15.30
CA LEU A 121 -10.98 -8.42 -15.98
C LEU A 121 -9.56 -8.02 -16.42
N PRO A 122 -9.34 -6.89 -17.09
CA PRO A 122 -8.01 -6.35 -17.33
C PRO A 122 -7.24 -6.06 -16.03
N MET A 123 -7.90 -5.52 -15.01
CA MET A 123 -7.27 -5.18 -13.73
C MET A 123 -6.75 -6.41 -12.99
N HIS A 124 -7.47 -7.54 -12.98
CA HIS A 124 -6.98 -8.80 -12.42
C HIS A 124 -5.66 -9.23 -13.06
N ARG A 125 -5.59 -9.19 -14.40
CA ARG A 125 -4.37 -9.56 -15.14
C ARG A 125 -3.24 -8.58 -14.89
N LEU A 126 -3.53 -7.29 -14.82
CA LEU A 126 -2.54 -6.25 -14.56
C LEU A 126 -1.96 -6.39 -13.14
N MET A 127 -2.81 -6.51 -12.13
CA MET A 127 -2.39 -6.68 -10.74
C MET A 127 -1.56 -7.95 -10.55
N ALA A 128 -1.98 -9.08 -11.13
CA ALA A 128 -1.25 -10.34 -11.04
C ALA A 128 0.16 -10.23 -11.63
N ARG A 129 0.31 -9.66 -12.83
CA ARG A 129 1.62 -9.45 -13.47
C ARG A 129 2.50 -8.49 -12.66
N THR A 130 1.92 -7.40 -12.14
CA THR A 130 2.67 -6.43 -11.34
C THR A 130 3.14 -7.03 -10.04
N MET A 131 2.29 -7.79 -9.34
CA MET A 131 2.69 -8.50 -8.12
C MET A 131 3.81 -9.50 -8.38
N GLU A 132 3.72 -10.31 -9.44
CA GLU A 132 4.79 -11.26 -9.80
C GLU A 132 6.12 -10.54 -10.06
N LYS A 133 6.07 -9.40 -10.76
CA LYS A 133 7.24 -8.56 -10.99
C LYS A 133 7.82 -8.01 -9.68
N CYS A 134 6.99 -7.47 -8.78
CA CYS A 134 7.44 -6.98 -7.48
C CYS A 134 8.06 -8.10 -6.63
N LEU A 135 7.47 -9.30 -6.63
CA LEU A 135 8.00 -10.49 -5.95
C LEU A 135 9.37 -10.88 -6.49
N ALA A 136 9.53 -10.90 -7.82
CA ALA A 136 10.82 -11.18 -8.46
C ALA A 136 11.89 -10.13 -8.11
N GLU A 137 11.54 -8.84 -8.11
CA GLU A 137 12.43 -7.74 -7.73
C GLU A 137 12.87 -7.86 -6.26
N ILE A 138 11.93 -8.14 -5.33
CA ILE A 138 12.22 -8.37 -3.91
C ILE A 138 13.20 -9.53 -3.73
N ARG A 139 12.92 -10.68 -4.37
CA ARG A 139 13.79 -11.86 -4.29
C ARG A 139 15.18 -11.59 -4.87
N ALA A 140 15.28 -10.80 -5.93
CA ALA A 140 16.57 -10.40 -6.50
C ALA A 140 17.38 -9.53 -5.53
N ILE A 141 16.75 -8.56 -4.86
CA ILE A 141 17.39 -7.71 -3.85
C ILE A 141 17.91 -8.57 -2.68
N GLN A 142 17.05 -9.44 -2.14
CA GLN A 142 17.42 -10.33 -1.03
C GLN A 142 18.54 -11.30 -1.44
N LYS A 143 18.43 -11.94 -2.61
CA LYS A 143 19.47 -12.86 -3.13
C LYS A 143 20.81 -12.16 -3.25
N LYS A 144 20.86 -10.97 -3.87
CA LYS A 144 22.09 -10.18 -4.03
C LYS A 144 22.71 -9.86 -2.67
N ALA A 145 21.91 -9.40 -1.71
CA ALA A 145 22.38 -9.02 -0.38
C ALA A 145 22.90 -10.22 0.44
N ARG A 146 22.23 -11.36 0.35
CA ARG A 146 22.59 -12.58 1.08
C ARG A 146 23.81 -13.28 0.49
N SER A 147 24.02 -13.20 -0.84
CA SER A 147 25.17 -13.85 -1.49
C SER A 147 26.45 -13.00 -1.49
N SER A 148 26.35 -11.66 -1.43
CA SER A 148 27.53 -10.79 -1.58
C SER A 148 28.35 -10.59 -0.30
N GLY A 149 27.77 -10.86 0.88
CA GLY A 149 28.36 -10.50 2.18
C GLY A 149 28.48 -8.99 2.44
N ARG A 150 28.11 -8.15 1.46
CA ARG A 150 28.11 -6.67 1.53
C ARG A 150 26.75 -6.18 1.04
N PRO A 151 25.75 -6.11 1.93
CA PRO A 151 24.41 -5.67 1.56
C PRO A 151 24.45 -4.19 1.15
N GLU A 152 23.92 -3.90 -0.04
CA GLU A 152 23.66 -2.55 -0.51
C GLU A 152 22.16 -2.27 -0.42
N ARG A 153 21.79 -1.01 -0.19
CA ARG A 153 20.38 -0.61 -0.19
C ARG A 153 19.80 -0.71 -1.60
N GLY A 154 18.88 -1.66 -1.80
CA GLY A 154 18.10 -1.77 -3.02
C GLY A 154 17.03 -0.68 -3.15
N ARG A 155 16.54 -0.46 -4.38
CA ARG A 155 15.27 0.27 -4.61
C ARG A 155 14.13 -0.74 -4.53
N TRP A 156 13.38 -0.72 -3.44
CA TRP A 156 12.30 -1.67 -3.20
C TRP A 156 11.10 -1.39 -4.09
N PRO A 157 10.42 -2.40 -4.65
CA PRO A 157 9.19 -2.17 -5.39
C PRO A 157 8.09 -1.63 -4.48
N MET A 158 7.24 -0.79 -5.04
CA MET A 158 5.95 -0.45 -4.45
C MET A 158 4.89 -0.38 -5.54
N ILE A 159 3.63 -0.60 -5.19
CA ILE A 159 2.51 -0.55 -6.13
C ILE A 159 1.68 0.70 -5.85
N VAL A 160 1.42 1.49 -6.89
CA VAL A 160 0.39 2.51 -6.88
C VAL A 160 -0.87 1.90 -7.52
N LEU A 161 -1.85 1.57 -6.69
CA LEU A 161 -3.13 1.01 -7.13
C LEU A 161 -4.15 2.15 -7.29
N ARG A 162 -4.36 2.60 -8.53
CA ARG A 162 -5.33 3.64 -8.88
C ARG A 162 -6.62 2.98 -9.36
N THR A 163 -7.66 3.06 -8.53
CA THR A 163 -8.99 2.48 -8.80
C THR A 163 -10.08 3.43 -8.27
N PRO A 164 -11.31 3.44 -8.78
CA PRO A 164 -12.32 4.35 -8.26
C PRO A 164 -12.73 3.96 -6.83
N LYS A 165 -12.82 4.94 -5.90
CA LYS A 165 -13.46 4.69 -4.60
C LYS A 165 -14.89 4.18 -4.82
N GLY A 166 -15.30 3.15 -4.08
CA GLY A 166 -16.59 2.49 -4.31
C GLY A 166 -16.66 1.67 -5.59
N TRP A 167 -15.53 1.17 -6.09
CA TRP A 167 -15.46 0.39 -7.31
C TRP A 167 -16.53 -0.70 -7.35
N THR A 168 -17.27 -0.78 -8.46
CA THR A 168 -18.42 -1.69 -8.72
C THR A 168 -19.75 -1.32 -8.05
N ALA A 169 -19.78 -0.29 -7.21
CA ALA A 169 -21.03 0.28 -6.70
C ALA A 169 -21.82 0.99 -7.82
N PRO A 170 -23.10 1.38 -7.59
CA PRO A 170 -23.81 2.24 -8.53
C PRO A 170 -22.99 3.50 -8.87
N LYS A 171 -22.99 3.89 -10.15
CA LYS A 171 -22.29 5.10 -10.58
C LYS A 171 -22.90 6.37 -9.98
N GLU A 172 -24.21 6.35 -9.80
CA GLU A 172 -25.02 7.47 -9.33
C GLU A 172 -26.19 6.95 -8.48
N VAL A 173 -26.53 7.71 -7.44
CA VAL A 173 -27.73 7.53 -6.60
C VAL A 173 -28.30 8.93 -6.36
N ASP A 174 -29.60 9.12 -6.60
CA ASP A 174 -30.32 10.39 -6.41
C ASP A 174 -29.64 11.62 -7.06
N GLY A 175 -29.10 11.47 -8.28
CA GLY A 175 -28.42 12.57 -8.97
C GLY A 175 -26.98 12.84 -8.47
N HIS A 176 -26.49 12.06 -7.51
CA HIS A 176 -25.17 12.19 -6.93
C HIS A 176 -24.25 11.06 -7.35
N ARG A 177 -23.08 11.42 -7.90
CA ARG A 177 -22.03 10.45 -8.23
C ARG A 177 -21.54 9.73 -6.97
N ILE A 178 -21.55 8.39 -7.01
CA ILE A 178 -21.10 7.51 -5.94
C ILE A 178 -19.75 6.89 -6.32
N GLU A 179 -19.70 6.00 -7.33
CA GLU A 179 -18.44 5.43 -7.79
C GLU A 179 -17.45 6.50 -8.29
N GLY A 180 -16.22 6.43 -7.80
CA GLY A 180 -15.19 7.43 -8.06
C GLY A 180 -15.49 8.78 -7.40
N SER A 181 -16.17 8.76 -6.25
CA SER A 181 -16.45 9.94 -5.42
C SER A 181 -16.22 9.65 -3.93
N PHE A 182 -16.08 10.71 -3.14
CA PHE A 182 -16.02 10.58 -1.67
C PHE A 182 -17.33 10.05 -1.06
N ARG A 183 -18.44 10.14 -1.81
CA ARG A 183 -19.79 9.69 -1.41
C ARG A 183 -19.97 8.18 -1.38
N ALA A 184 -19.05 7.42 -1.97
CA ALA A 184 -18.98 5.97 -1.82
C ALA A 184 -18.40 5.55 -0.46
#